data_AF-A0A7J9FNZ6-F1
#
_entry.id   AF-A0A7J9FNZ6-F1
#
_cell.length_a   1.000
_cell.length_b   1.000
_cell.length_c   1.000
_cell.angle_alpha   90.00
_cell.angle_beta   90.00
_cell.angle_gamma   90.00
#
_symmetry.space_group_name_H-M   'P 1'
#
loop_
_entity.id
_entity.type
_entity.pdbx_description
1 polymer ?
#
loop_
_entity_poly.entity_id
_entity_poly.type
_entity_poly.pdbx_seq_one_letter_code
_entity_poly.pdbx_strand_id
1 'polypeptide(L)'
;MQLLLQYATETDHLYPKHLYVPWVTVNNQPLYDKYEDFITYVCNAYKDKDLVRACLSNSLKVTEEKFSRSPVCYVEIRSQIQQRLHCCSGGT
;
A
#
# COMPACT_ATOMS: atom_id res chain seq x y z
N MET A 1 -5.69 -20.01 -13.74
CA MET A 1 -4.96 -18.91 -14.43
C MET A 1 -5.85 -17.74 -14.87
N GLN A 2 -7.16 -17.91 -15.04
CA GLN A 2 -8.06 -16.85 -15.53
C GLN A 2 -7.99 -15.55 -14.71
N LEU A 3 -7.95 -15.63 -13.38
CA LEU A 3 -7.86 -14.48 -12.48
C LEU A 3 -6.57 -13.65 -12.69
N LEU A 4 -5.45 -14.32 -12.93
CA LEU A 4 -4.17 -13.64 -13.18
C LEU A 4 -4.20 -12.85 -14.49
N LEU A 5 -4.80 -13.41 -15.54
CA LEU A 5 -4.95 -12.74 -16.84
C LEU A 5 -5.87 -11.52 -16.74
N GLN A 6 -6.94 -11.62 -15.94
CA GLN A 6 -7.83 -10.49 -15.66
C GLN A 6 -7.08 -9.35 -14.96
N TYR A 7 -6.35 -9.64 -13.88
CA TYR A 7 -5.58 -8.61 -13.19
C TYR A 7 -4.42 -8.03 -14.01
N ALA A 8 -3.78 -8.84 -14.86
CA ALA A 8 -2.77 -8.34 -15.81
C ALA A 8 -3.39 -7.32 -16.77
N THR A 9 -4.57 -7.63 -17.30
CA THR A 9 -5.32 -6.75 -18.21
C THR A 9 -5.75 -5.45 -17.51
N GLU A 10 -6.25 -5.53 -16.27
CA GLU A 10 -6.60 -4.36 -15.46
C GLU A 10 -5.38 -3.47 -15.17
N THR A 11 -4.24 -4.09 -14.83
CA THR A 11 -2.98 -3.37 -14.56
C THR A 11 -2.44 -2.70 -15.83
N ASP A 12 -2.51 -3.40 -16.97
CA ASP A 12 -2.11 -2.86 -18.27
C ASP A 12 -3.00 -1.70 -18.73
N HIS A 13 -4.26 -1.65 -18.30
CA HIS A 13 -5.16 -0.56 -18.65
C HIS A 13 -5.11 0.63 -17.68
N LEU A 14 -4.22 0.63 -16.68
CA LEU A 14 -4.03 1.78 -15.80
C LEU A 14 -3.58 3.01 -16.59
N TYR A 15 -4.25 4.13 -16.34
CA TYR A 15 -3.91 5.45 -16.87
C TYR A 15 -3.83 6.48 -15.73
N PRO A 16 -2.69 7.17 -15.52
CA PRO A 16 -1.41 6.96 -16.22
C PRO A 16 -0.83 5.56 -15.96
N LYS A 17 0.07 5.11 -16.84
CA LYS A 17 0.81 3.86 -16.63
C LYS A 17 1.54 3.91 -15.29
N HIS A 18 1.45 2.85 -14.50
CA HIS A 18 2.15 2.78 -13.22
C HIS A 18 3.67 2.78 -13.41
N LEU A 19 4.39 3.50 -12.56
CA LEU A 19 5.86 3.61 -12.66
C LEU A 19 6.57 2.57 -11.79
N TYR A 20 6.03 2.31 -10.61
CA TYR A 20 6.54 1.36 -9.62
C TYR A 20 5.39 0.86 -8.74
N VAL A 21 5.66 -0.16 -7.94
CA VAL A 21 4.75 -0.69 -6.92
C VAL A 21 5.19 -0.23 -5.53
N PRO A 22 4.26 0.02 -4.58
CA PRO A 22 2.80 -0.07 -4.76
C PRO A 22 2.22 1.08 -5.62
N TRP A 23 1.20 0.77 -6.43
CA TRP A 23 0.44 1.77 -7.20
C TRP A 23 -0.88 2.08 -6.51
N VAL A 24 -0.97 3.25 -5.86
CA VAL A 24 -2.13 3.67 -5.07
C VAL A 24 -2.73 4.93 -5.68
N THR A 25 -4.05 4.91 -5.90
CA THR A 25 -4.78 6.04 -6.46
C THR A 25 -6.03 6.37 -5.64
N VAL A 26 -6.32 7.66 -5.44
CA VAL A 26 -7.60 8.14 -4.90
C VAL A 26 -8.26 8.99 -5.98
N ASN A 27 -9.47 8.64 -6.43
CA ASN A 27 -10.19 9.31 -7.52
C ASN A 27 -9.30 9.53 -8.78
N ASN A 28 -8.64 8.48 -9.24
CA ASN A 28 -7.72 8.48 -10.39
C ASN A 28 -6.48 9.38 -10.23
N GLN A 29 -6.23 9.95 -9.04
CA GLN A 29 -4.98 10.65 -8.74
C GLN A 29 -3.98 9.70 -8.08
N PRO A 30 -2.81 9.43 -8.70
CA PRO A 30 -1.78 8.61 -8.09
C PRO A 30 -1.11 9.33 -6.91
N LEU A 31 -0.90 8.61 -5.81
CA LEU A 31 -0.27 9.15 -4.60
C LEU A 31 1.27 9.06 -4.59
N TYR A 32 1.86 8.25 -5.48
CA TYR A 32 3.31 8.00 -5.52
C TYR A 32 3.85 7.67 -4.13
N ASP A 33 4.91 8.33 -3.68
CA ASP A 33 5.55 8.12 -2.36
C ASP A 33 4.69 8.57 -1.17
N LYS A 34 3.56 9.24 -1.39
CA LYS A 34 2.65 9.72 -0.34
C LYS A 34 1.57 8.69 0.01
N TYR A 35 1.72 7.45 -0.44
CA TYR A 35 0.73 6.39 -0.23
C TYR A 35 0.54 6.03 1.25
N GLU A 36 1.51 6.34 2.13
CA GLU A 36 1.40 6.09 3.58
C GLU A 36 0.29 6.93 4.22
N ASP A 37 0.04 8.14 3.69
CA ASP A 37 -1.01 9.04 4.18
C ASP A 37 -2.35 8.85 3.47
N PHE A 38 -2.62 7.70 2.83
CA PHE A 38 -3.79 7.51 1.95
C PHE A 38 -5.12 7.85 2.63
N ILE A 39 -5.25 7.63 3.95
CA ILE A 39 -6.47 7.99 4.69
C ILE A 39 -6.74 9.50 4.61
N THR A 40 -5.72 10.34 4.73
CA THR A 40 -5.86 11.80 4.59
C THR A 40 -6.42 12.15 3.21
N TYR A 41 -5.92 11.52 2.16
CA TYR A 41 -6.41 11.75 0.79
C TYR A 41 -7.85 11.25 0.59
N VAL A 42 -8.19 10.08 1.13
CA VAL A 42 -9.56 9.53 1.11
C VAL A 42 -10.53 10.47 1.82
N CYS A 43 -10.16 10.95 3.01
CA CYS A 43 -10.98 11.86 3.80
C CYS A 43 -11.18 13.22 3.12
N ASN A 44 -10.15 13.77 2.51
CA ASN A 44 -10.24 15.02 1.74
C ASN A 44 -11.08 14.87 0.46
N ALA A 45 -11.13 13.67 -0.12
CA ALA A 45 -11.93 13.36 -1.30
C ALA A 45 -13.42 13.14 -1.01
N TYR A 46 -13.78 12.92 0.26
CA TYR A 46 -15.15 12.69 0.69
C TYR A 46 -15.95 14.00 0.67
N LYS A 47 -17.03 14.05 -0.11
CA LYS A 47 -17.80 15.29 -0.37
C LYS A 47 -18.98 15.50 0.59
N ASP A 48 -19.44 14.45 1.25
CA ASP A 48 -20.62 14.56 2.10
C ASP A 48 -20.27 15.25 3.43
N LYS A 49 -21.24 16.02 3.94
CA LYS A 49 -21.07 16.86 5.13
C LYS A 49 -20.87 16.05 6.42
N ASP A 50 -21.42 14.84 6.45
CA ASP A 50 -21.24 13.92 7.57
C ASP A 50 -19.92 13.18 7.40
N LEU A 51 -18.84 13.87 7.76
CA LEU A 51 -17.51 13.28 7.75
C LEU A 51 -17.52 12.03 8.64
N VAL A 52 -17.14 10.89 8.05
CA VAL A 52 -17.09 9.61 8.77
C VAL A 52 -16.15 9.75 9.97
N ARG A 53 -16.50 9.18 11.12
CA ARG A 53 -15.69 9.24 12.36
C ARG A 53 -14.21 8.89 12.14
N ALA A 54 -13.92 7.96 11.22
CA ALA A 54 -12.56 7.57 10.84
C ALA A 54 -11.71 8.75 10.31
N CYS A 55 -12.31 9.74 9.66
CA CYS A 55 -11.61 10.92 9.18
C CYS A 55 -11.36 11.96 10.28
N LEU A 56 -12.17 11.94 11.35
CA LEU A 56 -11.98 12.84 12.50
C LEU A 56 -10.78 12.40 13.36
N SER A 57 -10.55 11.09 13.49
CA SER A 57 -9.39 10.55 14.24
C SER A 57 -8.06 10.80 13.56
N ASN A 58 -8.02 10.89 12.23
CA ASN A 58 -6.78 11.10 11.46
C ASN A 58 -6.31 12.55 11.41
N SER A 59 -7.15 13.50 11.86
CA SER A 59 -6.77 14.91 12.04
C SER A 59 -5.94 15.12 13.33
N LEU A 60 -5.89 14.12 14.21
CA LEU A 60 -5.01 14.13 15.37
C LEU A 60 -3.60 13.79 14.91
N LYS A 61 -2.86 14.83 14.54
CA LYS A 61 -1.40 14.90 14.39
C LYS A 61 -0.75 13.54 14.13
N VAL A 62 -0.39 13.30 12.87
CA VAL A 62 0.81 12.53 12.56
C VAL A 62 1.97 13.27 13.24
N THR A 63 2.19 13.02 14.52
CA THR A 63 3.50 13.18 15.11
C THR A 63 4.42 12.32 14.27
N GLU A 64 5.54 12.88 13.83
CA GLU A 64 6.60 12.21 13.08
C GLU A 64 7.22 11.06 13.90
N GLU A 65 6.44 10.06 14.28
CA GLU A 65 6.98 8.77 14.61
C GLU A 65 7.21 8.08 13.28
N LYS A 66 8.43 8.25 12.76
CA LYS A 66 8.96 7.44 11.68
C LYS A 66 8.65 6.00 12.02
N PHE A 67 7.64 5.44 11.35
CA PHE A 67 7.29 4.05 11.52
C PHE A 67 8.51 3.27 11.05
N SER A 68 9.30 2.78 12.00
CA SER A 68 10.49 2.00 11.73
C SER A 68 10.06 0.88 10.79
N ARG A 69 10.60 0.89 9.57
CA ARG A 69 10.31 -0.10 8.53
C ARG A 69 10.47 -1.48 9.15
N SER A 70 9.36 -2.09 9.54
CA SER A 70 9.36 -3.48 9.96
C SER A 70 9.86 -4.27 8.75
N PRO A 71 10.93 -5.07 8.87
CA PRO A 71 11.45 -5.83 7.75
C PRO A 71 10.41 -6.89 7.37
N VAL A 72 9.63 -6.60 6.33
CA VAL A 72 8.66 -7.54 5.78
C VAL A 72 9.44 -8.63 5.05
N CYS A 73 9.31 -9.87 5.51
CA CYS A 73 9.84 -11.03 4.81
C CYS A 73 8.89 -11.41 3.68
N TYR A 74 9.35 -11.35 2.43
CA TYR A 74 8.63 -11.92 1.30
C TYR A 74 8.83 -13.44 1.25
N VAL A 75 7.76 -14.19 1.06
CA VAL A 75 7.85 -15.62 0.73
C VAL A 75 7.99 -15.72 -0.78
N GLU A 76 9.21 -15.97 -1.26
CA GLU A 76 9.48 -16.29 -2.65
C GLU A 76 8.93 -17.71 -2.94
N ILE A 77 7.75 -17.82 -3.56
CA ILE A 77 7.26 -19.13 -4.02
C ILE A 77 7.92 -19.44 -5.37
N ARG A 78 9.10 -20.04 -5.34
CA ARG A 78 9.63 -20.79 -6.49
C ARG A 78 10.09 -22.18 -6.08
N SER A 79 9.38 -23.16 -6.64
CA SER A 79 9.75 -24.56 -6.92
C SER A 79 10.65 -25.29 -5.92
N GLN A 80 10.08 -26.35 -5.33
CA GLN A 80 10.72 -27.42 -4.56
C GLN A 80 12.22 -27.61 -4.79
N ILE A 81 13.04 -27.32 -3.77
CA ILE A 81 14.19 -28.10 -3.24
C ILE A 81 14.75 -27.30 -2.04
N GLN A 82 14.63 -27.89 -0.83
CA GLN A 82 15.48 -27.80 0.40
C GLN A 82 16.57 -26.67 0.42
N GLN A 83 16.79 -25.84 1.44
CA GLN A 83 16.68 -25.97 2.90
C GLN A 83 17.05 -24.65 3.61
N ARG A 84 16.56 -24.50 4.86
CA ARG A 84 16.93 -23.54 5.93
C ARG A 84 16.59 -22.05 5.73
N LEU A 85 15.42 -21.67 6.25
CA LEU A 85 15.15 -20.32 6.76
C LEU A 85 16.09 -20.02 7.94
N HIS A 86 16.91 -18.98 7.80
CA HIS A 86 17.42 -18.22 8.94
C HIS A 86 16.88 -16.80 8.80
N CYS A 87 15.80 -16.49 9.53
CA CYS A 87 15.45 -15.10 9.79
C CYS A 87 16.40 -14.59 10.88
N CYS A 88 17.14 -13.52 10.60
CA CYS A 88 17.99 -12.88 11.60
C CYS A 88 17.12 -12.18 12.65
N SER A 89 17.09 -12.73 13.86
CA SER A 89 16.64 -12.01 15.05
C SER A 89 17.68 -10.96 15.40
N GLY A 90 17.37 -9.69 15.15
CA GLY A 90 18.23 -8.56 15.50
C GLY A 90 17.46 -7.55 16.34
N GLY A 91 17.29 -7.85 17.63
CA GLY A 91 16.98 -6.85 18.64
C GLY A 91 18.24 -6.53 19.42
N THR A 92 18.64 -5.26 19.41
CA THR A 92 19.40 -4.58 20.46
C THR A 92 18.96 -3.14 20.48
#